data_AF-A0A925G7X3-F1
#
_entry.id   AF-A0A925G7X3-F1
#
_cell.length_a   1.000
_cell.length_b   1.000
_cell.length_c   1.000
_cell.angle_alpha   90.00
_cell.angle_beta   90.00
_cell.angle_gamma   90.00
#
_symmetry.space_group_name_H-M   'P 1'
#
loop_
_entity.id
_entity.type
_entity.pdbx_description
1 polymer ?
#
loop_
_entity_poly.entity_id
_entity_poly.type
_entity_poly.pdbx_seq_one_letter_code
_entity_poly.pdbx_strand_id
1 'polypeptide(L)'
;MNSSIFYLLSGFLIPLIPAYILYKTLPAQTSVSGPFKGLTINLSGAFAGYFLLVLIAFAFTLKNTNDSNAKKLEQVSEENTNLKKQNSDLKVLYENWTIEGQIAASLPEKTKLFIDAKNTHISSTGDFSSSLYLKKDENDEVIPTALCFFNSEDGYKVINLNQKTSKDFELFGITISKEKHQIRIDKPIKLRKAILFKDGKP
;
A
#
# COMPACT_ATOMS: atom_id res chain seq x y z
N MET A 1 19.21 -16.37 -6.69
CA MET A 1 20.06 -16.56 -7.88
C MET A 1 19.50 -17.78 -8.62
N ASN A 2 19.02 -17.63 -9.85
CA ASN A 2 18.19 -18.62 -10.53
C ASN A 2 19.00 -19.90 -10.82
N SER A 3 18.58 -21.07 -10.33
CA SER A 3 19.32 -22.34 -10.48
C SER A 3 19.64 -22.68 -11.94
N SER A 4 18.81 -22.21 -12.88
CA SER A 4 19.01 -22.35 -14.33
C SER A 4 20.29 -21.69 -14.83
N ILE A 5 20.73 -20.57 -14.24
CA ILE A 5 21.98 -19.89 -14.61
C ILE A 5 23.19 -20.73 -14.17
N PHE A 6 23.10 -21.38 -13.01
CA PHE A 6 24.15 -22.29 -12.52
C PHE A 6 24.30 -23.53 -13.40
N TYR A 7 23.19 -24.15 -13.82
CA TYR A 7 23.25 -25.29 -14.73
C TYR A 7 23.81 -24.92 -16.10
N LEU A 8 23.43 -23.75 -16.61
CA LEU A 8 23.94 -23.25 -17.88
C LEU A 8 25.45 -22.94 -17.78
N LEU A 9 25.89 -22.22 -16.75
CA LEU A 9 27.31 -21.98 -16.47
C LEU A 9 28.09 -23.30 -16.32
N SER A 10 27.57 -24.26 -15.55
CA SER A 10 28.23 -25.56 -15.35
C SER A 10 28.37 -26.34 -16.66
N GLY A 11 27.33 -26.39 -17.49
CA GLY A 11 27.36 -27.04 -18.79
C GLY A 11 28.33 -26.44 -19.80
N PHE A 12 28.64 -25.14 -19.69
CA PHE A 12 29.60 -24.44 -20.56
C PHE A 12 31.02 -24.34 -19.99
N LEU A 13 31.18 -24.18 -18.66
CA LEU A 13 32.50 -24.05 -18.02
C LEU A 13 33.26 -25.38 -17.94
N ILE A 14 32.56 -26.50 -17.70
CA ILE A 14 33.19 -27.82 -17.61
C ILE A 14 33.89 -28.22 -18.93
N PRO A 15 33.28 -28.10 -20.12
CA PRO A 15 33.97 -28.39 -21.38
C PRO A 15 35.01 -27.31 -21.78
N LEU A 16 35.01 -26.14 -21.12
CA LEU A 16 36.00 -25.09 -21.39
C LEU A 16 37.40 -25.49 -20.92
N ILE A 17 37.51 -26.34 -19.89
CA ILE A 17 38.78 -26.82 -19.35
C ILE A 17 39.59 -27.62 -20.40
N PRO A 18 39.05 -28.68 -21.03
CA PRO A 18 39.76 -29.39 -22.10
C PRO A 18 40.01 -28.51 -23.34
N ALA A 19 39.09 -27.60 -23.66
CA ALA A 19 39.28 -26.65 -24.77
C ALA A 19 40.43 -25.65 -24.50
N TYR A 20 40.57 -25.16 -23.27
CA TYR A 20 41.67 -24.28 -22.85
C TYR A 20 43.02 -25.02 -22.89
N ILE A 21 43.05 -26.28 -22.45
CA ILE A 21 44.24 -27.13 -22.56
C ILE A 21 44.65 -27.28 -24.02
N LEU A 22 43.71 -27.61 -24.92
CA LEU A 22 43.95 -27.73 -26.36
C LEU A 22 44.46 -26.43 -26.99
N TYR A 23 43.85 -25.30 -26.65
CA TYR A 23 44.26 -23.97 -27.13
C TYR A 23 45.68 -23.62 -26.72
N LYS A 24 46.08 -23.92 -25.49
CA LYS A 24 47.45 -23.70 -25.01
C LYS A 24 48.46 -24.58 -25.75
N THR A 25 48.04 -25.75 -26.23
CA THR A 25 48.92 -26.74 -26.87
C THR A 25 49.02 -26.63 -28.39
N LEU A 26 48.13 -25.87 -29.06
CA LEU A 26 48.06 -25.83 -30.53
C LEU A 26 48.16 -24.38 -31.06
N PRO A 27 49.16 -24.05 -31.89
CA PRO A 27 49.30 -22.72 -32.47
C PRO A 27 48.32 -22.55 -33.63
N ALA A 28 47.21 -21.84 -33.41
CA ALA A 28 46.30 -21.51 -34.49
C ALA A 28 45.85 -20.05 -34.41
N GLN A 29 45.93 -19.37 -35.56
CA GLN A 29 45.40 -18.03 -35.79
C GLN A 29 44.08 -18.15 -36.54
N THR A 30 43.07 -17.39 -36.15
CA THR A 30 41.73 -17.41 -36.74
C THR A 30 41.20 -15.99 -36.84
N SER A 31 40.55 -15.70 -37.97
CA SER A 31 39.93 -14.41 -38.25
C SER A 31 38.42 -14.61 -38.31
N VAL A 32 37.68 -13.87 -37.48
CA VAL A 32 36.20 -13.97 -37.42
C VAL A 32 35.59 -12.86 -38.27
N SER A 33 34.74 -13.23 -39.22
CA SER A 33 33.96 -12.33 -40.09
C SER A 33 32.48 -12.43 -39.73
N GLY A 34 31.76 -11.30 -39.59
CA GLY A 34 30.33 -11.28 -39.26
C GLY A 34 29.89 -10.07 -38.39
N PRO A 35 28.71 -10.10 -37.75
CA PRO A 35 28.16 -8.98 -36.96
C PRO A 35 28.99 -8.57 -35.73
N PHE A 36 30.06 -9.31 -35.43
CA PHE A 36 31.06 -9.01 -34.40
C PHE A 36 32.41 -8.53 -34.98
N LYS A 37 32.42 -8.07 -36.24
CA LYS A 37 33.61 -7.55 -36.94
C LYS A 37 34.16 -6.32 -36.22
N GLY A 38 35.39 -6.43 -35.68
CA GLY A 38 36.04 -5.38 -34.90
C GLY A 38 36.47 -5.81 -33.49
N LEU A 39 36.01 -6.98 -33.01
CA LEU A 39 36.48 -7.57 -31.77
C LEU A 39 37.64 -8.54 -32.08
N THR A 40 38.90 -8.12 -31.86
CA THR A 40 40.07 -8.97 -32.09
C THR A 40 40.24 -9.95 -30.93
N ILE A 41 39.60 -11.12 -31.03
CA ILE A 41 39.81 -12.20 -30.06
C ILE A 41 40.61 -13.31 -30.74
N ASN A 42 41.79 -13.62 -30.20
CA ASN A 42 42.65 -14.70 -30.69
C ASN A 42 42.06 -16.08 -30.29
N LEU A 43 40.95 -16.48 -30.90
CA LEU A 43 40.21 -17.72 -30.56
C LEU A 43 40.25 -18.70 -31.71
N SER A 44 41.03 -19.78 -31.60
CA SER A 44 41.17 -20.79 -32.66
C SER A 44 40.67 -22.17 -32.25
N GLY A 45 40.38 -23.00 -33.26
CA GLY A 45 39.95 -24.39 -33.08
C GLY A 45 38.61 -24.54 -32.34
N ALA A 46 38.43 -25.65 -31.63
CA ALA A 46 37.20 -25.98 -30.92
C ALA A 46 36.80 -24.93 -29.86
N PHE A 47 37.79 -24.24 -29.26
CA PHE A 47 37.55 -23.20 -28.26
C PHE A 47 36.75 -22.02 -28.81
N ALA A 48 36.98 -21.63 -30.07
CA ALA A 48 36.22 -20.59 -30.76
C ALA A 48 34.74 -20.95 -30.90
N GLY A 49 34.44 -22.23 -31.18
CA GLY A 49 33.07 -22.74 -31.29
C GLY A 49 32.30 -22.67 -29.97
N TYR A 50 32.93 -23.09 -28.87
CA TYR A 50 32.32 -22.99 -27.53
C TYR A 50 32.10 -21.54 -27.10
N PHE A 51 33.08 -20.67 -27.36
CA PHE A 51 32.96 -19.25 -27.06
C PHE A 51 31.78 -18.61 -27.82
N LEU A 52 31.62 -18.93 -29.10
CA LEU A 52 30.49 -18.45 -29.89
C LEU A 52 29.14 -18.98 -29.35
N LEU A 53 29.08 -20.25 -28.95
CA LEU A 53 27.87 -20.82 -28.32
C LEU A 53 27.50 -20.10 -27.01
N VAL A 54 28.48 -19.74 -26.18
CA VAL A 54 28.25 -18.96 -24.96
C VAL A 54 27.67 -17.59 -25.29
N LEU A 55 28.21 -16.89 -26.30
CA LEU A 55 27.68 -15.59 -26.73
C LEU A 55 26.24 -15.69 -27.25
N ILE A 56 25.93 -16.73 -28.03
CA ILE A 56 24.57 -16.97 -28.54
C ILE A 56 23.62 -17.29 -27.40
N ALA A 57 24.00 -18.16 -26.47
CA ALA A 57 23.19 -18.51 -25.30
C ALA A 57 22.95 -17.28 -24.40
N PHE A 58 23.96 -16.43 -24.22
CA PHE A 58 23.86 -15.20 -23.46
C PHE A 58 22.92 -14.19 -24.14
N ALA A 59 23.08 -13.95 -25.44
CA ALA A 59 22.21 -13.06 -26.22
C ALA A 59 20.74 -13.53 -26.20
N PHE A 60 20.50 -14.84 -26.32
CA PHE A 60 19.16 -15.42 -26.24
C PHE A 60 18.55 -15.28 -24.84
N THR A 61 19.34 -15.51 -23.79
CA THR A 61 18.90 -15.36 -22.39
C THR A 61 18.53 -13.91 -22.05
N LEU A 62 19.32 -12.94 -22.52
CA LEU A 62 19.01 -11.51 -22.35
C LEU A 62 17.72 -11.12 -23.06
N LYS A 63 17.53 -11.55 -24.31
CA LYS A 63 16.30 -11.29 -25.08
C LYS A 63 15.07 -11.88 -24.38
N ASN A 64 15.12 -13.15 -23.98
CA ASN A 64 14.00 -13.81 -23.32
C ASN A 64 13.64 -13.17 -21.97
N THR A 65 14.66 -12.69 -21.24
CA THR A 65 14.45 -11.97 -19.97
C THR A 65 13.80 -10.60 -20.22
N ASN A 66 14.23 -9.86 -21.24
CA ASN A 66 13.63 -8.58 -21.60
C ASN A 66 12.17 -8.73 -22.04
N ASP A 67 11.87 -9.72 -22.89
CA ASP A 67 10.49 -9.99 -23.35
C ASP A 67 9.57 -10.39 -22.18
N SER A 68 10.08 -11.21 -21.23
CA SER A 68 9.32 -11.56 -20.02
C SER A 68 9.10 -10.35 -19.10
N ASN A 69 10.09 -9.46 -18.99
CA ASN A 69 9.98 -8.26 -18.16
C ASN A 69 9.02 -7.24 -18.78
N ALA A 70 9.03 -7.09 -20.10
CA ALA A 70 8.09 -6.24 -20.83
C ALA A 70 6.65 -6.69 -20.60
N LYS A 71 6.36 -7.99 -20.73
CA LYS A 71 5.02 -8.55 -20.46
C LYS A 71 4.57 -8.35 -19.01
N LYS A 72 5.47 -8.55 -18.04
CA LYS A 72 5.15 -8.29 -16.62
C LYS A 72 4.89 -6.80 -16.36
N LEU A 73 5.65 -5.92 -17.01
CA LEU A 73 5.47 -4.47 -16.88
C LEU A 73 4.12 -4.04 -17.46
N GLU A 74 3.72 -4.56 -18.62
CA GLU A 74 2.40 -4.33 -19.20
C GLU A 74 1.29 -4.80 -18.27
N GLN A 75 1.38 -6.02 -17.72
CA GLN A 75 0.40 -6.56 -16.77
C GLN A 75 0.27 -5.69 -15.51
N VAL A 76 1.40 -5.28 -14.91
CA VAL A 76 1.41 -4.41 -13.73
C VAL A 76 0.82 -3.03 -14.05
N SER A 77 1.06 -2.52 -15.25
CA SER A 77 0.50 -1.24 -15.69
C SER A 77 -1.02 -1.34 -15.82
N GLU A 78 -1.52 -2.40 -16.46
CA GLU A 78 -2.95 -2.66 -16.61
C GLU A 78 -3.64 -2.84 -15.25
N GLU A 79 -3.06 -3.64 -14.34
CA GLU A 79 -3.56 -3.80 -12.98
C GLU A 79 -3.63 -2.46 -12.24
N ASN A 80 -2.60 -1.62 -12.35
CA ASN A 80 -2.61 -0.28 -11.76
C ASN A 80 -3.72 0.61 -12.35
N THR A 81 -4.01 0.51 -13.65
CA THR A 81 -5.12 1.27 -14.25
C THR A 81 -6.47 0.78 -13.73
N ASN A 82 -6.65 -0.53 -13.59
CA ASN A 82 -7.86 -1.12 -13.04
C ASN A 82 -8.06 -0.75 -11.57
N LEU A 83 -7.02 -0.82 -10.75
CA LEU A 83 -7.05 -0.39 -9.35
C LEU A 83 -7.33 1.11 -9.22
N LYS A 84 -6.76 1.95 -10.08
CA LYS A 84 -7.06 3.39 -10.11
C LYS A 84 -8.53 3.63 -10.42
N LYS A 85 -9.10 2.90 -11.37
CA LYS A 85 -10.53 2.99 -11.72
C LYS A 85 -11.42 2.51 -10.57
N GLN A 86 -11.13 1.36 -9.98
CA GLN A 86 -11.86 0.87 -8.80
C GLN A 86 -11.81 1.88 -7.64
N ASN A 87 -10.65 2.49 -7.40
CA ASN A 87 -10.50 3.53 -6.39
C ASN A 87 -11.28 4.82 -6.73
N SER A 88 -11.37 5.21 -8.00
CA SER A 88 -12.21 6.35 -8.39
C SER A 88 -13.69 6.04 -8.21
N ASP A 89 -14.12 4.84 -8.59
CA ASP A 89 -15.51 4.41 -8.46
C ASP A 89 -15.92 4.35 -6.98
N LEU A 90 -15.06 3.81 -6.11
CA LEU A 90 -15.26 3.84 -4.67
C LEU A 90 -15.32 5.27 -4.13
N LYS A 91 -14.46 6.20 -4.57
CA LYS A 91 -14.50 7.60 -4.10
C LYS A 91 -15.83 8.29 -4.41
N VAL A 92 -16.53 7.92 -5.48
CA VAL A 92 -17.86 8.47 -5.80
C VAL A 92 -18.91 8.05 -4.76
N LEU A 93 -18.77 6.84 -4.20
CA LEU A 93 -19.69 6.25 -3.22
C LEU A 93 -19.53 6.79 -1.80
N TYR A 94 -18.49 7.57 -1.50
CA TYR A 94 -18.24 8.09 -0.15
C TYR A 94 -18.16 9.62 -0.15
N GLU A 95 -18.52 10.21 0.99
CA GLU A 95 -18.32 11.63 1.29
C GLU A 95 -17.35 11.77 2.44
N ASN A 96 -16.50 12.80 2.35
CA ASN A 96 -15.61 13.17 3.43
C ASN A 96 -16.28 14.25 4.27
N TRP A 97 -16.48 13.96 5.55
CA TRP A 97 -17.04 14.86 6.53
C TRP A 97 -16.00 15.18 7.59
N THR A 98 -16.05 16.39 8.15
CA THR A 98 -15.17 16.78 9.26
C THR A 98 -16.00 16.92 10.52
N ILE A 99 -15.55 16.33 11.62
CA ILE A 99 -16.15 16.51 12.94
C ILE A 99 -15.19 17.20 13.89
N GLU A 100 -15.68 18.20 14.61
CA GLU A 100 -14.89 19.03 15.51
C GLU A 100 -15.64 19.31 16.82
N GLY A 101 -14.88 19.50 17.89
CA GLY A 101 -15.43 19.88 19.20
C GLY A 101 -14.36 19.84 20.29
N GLN A 102 -14.81 19.75 21.53
CA GLN A 102 -13.93 19.69 22.70
C GLN A 102 -14.30 18.51 23.62
N ILE A 103 -13.29 17.84 24.17
CA ILE A 103 -13.42 16.76 25.16
C ILE A 103 -12.95 17.26 26.52
N ALA A 104 -13.82 17.13 27.51
CA ALA A 104 -13.51 17.41 28.91
C ALA A 104 -13.17 16.10 29.63
N ALA A 105 -11.86 15.80 29.68
CA ALA A 105 -11.27 14.60 30.28
C ALA A 105 -9.97 14.97 31.02
N SER A 106 -9.47 14.09 31.90
CA SER A 106 -8.24 14.32 32.67
C SER A 106 -7.00 14.28 31.77
N LEU A 107 -7.01 13.39 30.76
CA LEU A 107 -5.97 13.26 29.73
C LEU A 107 -6.65 13.17 28.35
N PRO A 108 -7.16 14.28 27.79
CA PRO A 108 -7.99 14.26 26.60
C PRO A 108 -7.33 13.62 25.39
N GLU A 109 -6.01 13.80 25.21
CA GLU A 109 -5.22 13.24 24.11
C GLU A 109 -5.17 11.71 24.09
N LYS A 110 -5.49 11.04 25.22
CA LYS A 110 -5.63 9.58 25.29
C LYS A 110 -7.00 9.08 24.88
N THR A 111 -7.93 9.99 24.60
CA THR A 111 -9.28 9.63 24.16
C THR A 111 -9.23 9.06 22.75
N LYS A 112 -10.08 8.08 22.46
CA LYS A 112 -10.28 7.49 21.14
C LYS A 112 -11.70 7.75 20.69
N LEU A 113 -11.85 8.18 19.44
CA LEU A 113 -13.13 8.29 18.77
C LEU A 113 -13.37 7.01 17.96
N PHE A 114 -14.45 6.30 18.29
CA PHE A 114 -14.87 5.07 17.63
C PHE A 114 -16.01 5.37 16.66
N ILE A 115 -15.64 5.44 15.39
CA ILE A 115 -16.46 5.58 14.19
C ILE A 115 -15.54 5.24 13.01
N ASP A 116 -16.04 5.18 11.77
CA ASP A 116 -15.25 5.16 10.53
C ASP A 116 -14.47 6.48 10.31
N ALA A 117 -13.77 6.92 11.35
CA ALA A 117 -12.93 8.09 11.41
C ALA A 117 -11.52 7.77 10.92
N LYS A 118 -10.93 8.73 10.22
CA LYS A 118 -9.51 8.78 9.91
C LYS A 118 -8.95 10.14 10.34
N ASN A 119 -7.63 10.17 10.55
CA ASN A 119 -6.91 11.39 10.91
C ASN A 119 -7.48 12.08 12.16
N THR A 120 -7.97 11.32 13.12
CA THR A 120 -8.45 11.87 14.40
C THR A 120 -7.27 12.47 15.15
N HIS A 121 -7.37 13.76 15.46
CA HIS A 121 -6.45 14.47 16.32
C HIS A 121 -7.22 14.98 17.55
N ILE A 122 -6.65 14.75 18.73
CA ILE A 122 -7.16 15.26 20.01
C ILE A 122 -5.97 15.89 20.73
N SER A 123 -6.05 17.19 20.97
CA SER A 123 -5.00 17.92 21.68
C SER A 123 -5.07 17.69 23.19
N SER A 124 -4.02 18.08 23.90
CA SER A 124 -4.02 18.09 25.37
C SER A 124 -4.97 19.14 25.97
N THR A 125 -5.41 20.13 25.18
CA THR A 125 -6.47 21.09 25.56
C THR A 125 -7.87 20.50 25.42
N GLY A 126 -7.99 19.29 24.85
CA GLY A 126 -9.24 18.61 24.59
C GLY A 126 -9.90 18.96 23.27
N ASP A 127 -9.36 19.91 22.51
CA ASP A 127 -9.86 20.21 21.17
C ASP A 127 -9.61 19.01 20.25
N PHE A 128 -10.61 18.63 19.47
CA PHE A 128 -10.48 17.54 18.53
C PHE A 128 -11.00 17.89 17.14
N SER A 129 -10.41 17.25 16.15
CA SER A 129 -10.88 17.23 14.76
C SER A 129 -10.68 15.83 14.18
N SER A 130 -11.62 15.36 13.39
CA SER A 130 -11.53 14.06 12.72
C SER A 130 -12.20 14.10 11.36
N SER A 131 -11.62 13.39 10.39
CA SER A 131 -12.28 13.13 9.11
C SER A 131 -13.13 11.86 9.21
N LEU A 132 -14.30 11.86 8.60
CA LEU A 132 -15.26 10.76 8.54
C LEU A 132 -15.49 10.42 7.07
N TYR A 133 -15.37 9.15 6.70
CA TYR A 133 -15.65 8.68 5.35
C TYR A 133 -16.97 7.94 5.34
N LEU A 134 -18.03 8.63 4.97
CA LEU A 134 -19.41 8.13 5.05
C LEU A 134 -19.87 7.65 3.69
N LYS A 135 -20.46 6.46 3.63
CA LYS A 135 -21.03 5.93 2.39
C LYS A 135 -22.29 6.71 2.04
N LYS A 136 -22.40 7.18 0.80
CA LYS A 136 -23.63 7.76 0.25
C LYS A 136 -24.67 6.65 0.11
N ASP A 137 -25.85 6.88 0.67
CA ASP A 137 -27.03 6.07 0.41
C ASP A 137 -28.03 6.93 -0.37
N GLU A 138 -28.71 6.37 -1.36
CA GLU A 138 -29.57 7.12 -2.29
C GLU A 138 -30.80 7.72 -1.60
N ASN A 139 -31.18 7.20 -0.43
CA ASN A 139 -32.40 7.61 0.29
C ASN A 139 -32.18 7.98 1.76
N ASP A 140 -30.96 7.85 2.29
CA ASP A 140 -30.66 8.07 3.71
C ASP A 140 -29.72 9.24 3.94
N GLU A 141 -29.82 9.83 5.13
CA GLU A 141 -28.98 10.93 5.55
C GLU A 141 -27.53 10.44 5.73
N VAL A 142 -26.58 11.03 5.00
CA VAL A 142 -25.14 10.67 5.02
C VAL A 142 -24.46 11.21 6.28
N ILE A 143 -24.93 10.78 7.45
CA ILE A 143 -24.46 11.20 8.76
C ILE A 143 -24.45 9.97 9.68
N PRO A 144 -23.38 9.74 10.45
CA PRO A 144 -23.36 8.62 11.39
C PRO A 144 -24.46 8.76 12.42
N THR A 145 -25.03 7.62 12.85
CA THR A 145 -26.09 7.62 13.87
C THR A 145 -25.56 7.92 15.27
N ALA A 146 -24.30 7.58 15.55
CA ALA A 146 -23.70 7.81 16.86
C ALA A 146 -22.17 7.97 16.77
N LEU A 147 -21.62 8.63 17.78
CA LEU A 147 -20.19 8.76 18.05
C LEU A 147 -19.88 8.15 19.40
N CYS A 148 -18.80 7.39 19.52
CA CYS A 148 -18.35 6.87 20.81
C CYS A 148 -16.96 7.41 21.14
N PHE A 149 -16.86 8.14 22.25
CA PHE A 149 -15.60 8.63 22.80
C PHE A 149 -15.23 7.75 23.98
N PHE A 150 -14.00 7.26 24.03
CA PHE A 150 -13.52 6.41 25.11
C PHE A 150 -12.12 6.84 25.55
N ASN A 151 -11.94 6.93 26.86
CA ASN A 151 -10.69 7.23 27.53
C ASN A 151 -10.52 6.23 28.69
N SER A 152 -9.34 5.64 28.84
CA SER A 152 -9.09 4.65 29.89
C SER A 152 -9.27 5.20 31.29
N GLU A 153 -8.97 6.48 31.50
CA GLU A 153 -9.01 7.13 32.82
C GLU A 153 -10.39 7.66 33.17
N ASP A 154 -11.09 8.24 32.19
CA ASP A 154 -12.33 8.99 32.41
C ASP A 154 -13.59 8.22 31.95
N GLY A 155 -13.44 7.09 31.26
CA GLY A 155 -14.52 6.23 30.79
C GLY A 155 -14.97 6.58 29.37
N TYR A 156 -16.28 6.54 29.12
CA TYR A 156 -16.81 6.70 27.76
C TYR A 156 -18.03 7.60 27.69
N LYS A 157 -18.32 8.09 26.49
CA LYS A 157 -19.56 8.80 26.15
C LYS A 157 -19.97 8.46 24.74
N VAL A 158 -21.20 7.97 24.60
CA VAL A 158 -21.86 7.85 23.30
C VAL A 158 -22.72 9.08 23.07
N ILE A 159 -22.57 9.71 21.91
CA ILE A 159 -23.37 10.83 21.41
C ILE A 159 -24.24 10.31 20.28
N ASN A 160 -25.55 10.43 20.43
CA ASN A 160 -26.51 10.08 19.39
C ASN A 160 -26.71 11.26 18.43
N LEU A 161 -26.44 11.03 17.15
CA LEU A 161 -26.54 12.00 16.07
C LEU A 161 -27.81 11.85 15.22
N ASN A 162 -28.76 11.01 15.66
CA ASN A 162 -30.07 10.92 15.03
C ASN A 162 -30.90 12.19 15.30
N GLN A 163 -31.01 13.06 14.28
CA GLN A 163 -31.70 14.36 14.36
C GLN A 163 -33.18 14.25 14.77
N LYS A 164 -33.83 13.11 14.52
CA LYS A 164 -35.27 12.94 14.79
C LYS A 164 -35.55 12.57 16.25
N THR A 165 -34.61 11.93 16.94
CA THR A 165 -34.85 11.27 18.23
C THR A 165 -33.89 11.69 19.34
N SER A 166 -32.74 12.27 18.98
CA SER A 166 -31.68 12.55 19.94
C SER A 166 -31.86 13.87 20.67
N LYS A 167 -31.74 13.82 22.00
CA LYS A 167 -31.63 15.02 22.86
C LYS A 167 -30.19 15.57 22.90
N ASP A 168 -29.23 14.84 22.35
CA ASP A 168 -27.81 15.21 22.42
C ASP A 168 -27.49 16.46 21.59
N PHE A 169 -28.31 16.80 20.58
CA PHE A 169 -28.17 18.03 19.81
C PHE A 169 -28.21 19.28 20.68
N GLU A 170 -29.23 19.38 21.54
CA GLU A 170 -29.36 20.49 22.47
C GLU A 170 -28.33 20.40 23.61
N LEU A 171 -28.13 19.18 24.14
CA LEU A 171 -27.21 18.92 25.25
C LEU A 171 -25.78 19.35 24.92
N PHE A 172 -25.32 19.08 23.68
CA PHE A 172 -23.96 19.35 23.24
C PHE A 172 -23.82 20.50 22.24
N GLY A 173 -24.90 21.14 21.82
CA GLY A 173 -24.85 22.19 20.80
C GLY A 173 -24.34 21.65 19.47
N ILE A 174 -24.90 20.52 19.01
CA ILE A 174 -24.46 19.87 17.78
C ILE A 174 -25.05 20.61 16.59
N THR A 175 -24.18 21.07 15.70
CA THR A 175 -24.56 21.74 14.45
C THR A 175 -24.04 20.94 13.27
N ILE A 176 -24.90 20.70 12.27
CA ILE A 176 -24.56 19.95 11.06
C ILE A 176 -24.68 20.89 9.87
N SER A 177 -23.56 21.10 9.16
CA SER A 177 -23.52 21.84 7.91
C SER A 177 -23.34 20.86 6.75
N LYS A 178 -24.43 20.60 6.02
CA LYS A 178 -24.40 19.74 4.83
C LYS A 178 -23.55 20.34 3.71
N GLU A 179 -23.65 21.65 3.49
CA GLU A 179 -22.86 22.37 2.49
C GLU A 179 -21.35 22.26 2.74
N LYS A 180 -20.93 22.32 4.01
CA LYS A 180 -19.52 22.23 4.41
C LYS A 180 -19.07 20.81 4.73
N HIS A 181 -19.97 19.82 4.66
CA HIS A 181 -19.77 18.47 5.20
C HIS A 181 -19.12 18.50 6.59
N GLN A 182 -19.70 19.28 7.51
CA GLN A 182 -19.10 19.53 8.83
C GLN A 182 -20.10 19.24 9.95
N ILE A 183 -19.64 18.57 11.00
CA ILE A 183 -20.34 18.36 12.26
C ILE A 183 -19.56 19.10 13.34
N ARG A 184 -20.20 20.04 14.03
CA ARG A 184 -19.56 20.82 15.10
C ARG A 184 -20.27 20.56 16.43
N ILE A 185 -19.50 20.31 17.47
CA ILE A 185 -19.99 20.08 18.83
C ILE A 185 -19.52 21.26 19.71
N ASP A 186 -20.44 22.17 20.02
CA ASP A 186 -20.10 23.46 20.63
C ASP A 186 -19.86 23.37 22.15
N LYS A 187 -20.43 22.37 22.83
CA LYS A 187 -20.26 22.17 24.28
C LYS A 187 -19.28 21.02 24.57
N PRO A 188 -18.41 21.15 25.58
CA PRO A 188 -17.44 20.12 25.91
C PRO A 188 -18.07 18.77 26.27
N ILE A 189 -17.52 17.70 25.70
CA ILE A 189 -17.95 16.32 25.91
C ILE A 189 -17.33 15.81 27.21
N LYS A 190 -18.13 15.68 28.26
CA LYS A 190 -17.71 15.07 29.53
C LYS A 190 -17.85 13.55 29.44
N LEU A 191 -16.74 12.85 29.66
CA LEU A 191 -16.73 11.39 29.74
C LEU A 191 -17.24 10.93 31.11
N ARG A 192 -17.82 9.74 31.16
CA ARG A 192 -18.27 9.12 32.41
C ARG A 192 -17.65 7.75 32.54
N LYS A 193 -17.10 7.47 33.73
CA LYS A 193 -16.63 6.13 34.08
C LYS A 193 -17.79 5.15 33.88
N ALA A 194 -17.50 4.04 33.23
CA ALA A 194 -18.43 2.93 33.17
C ALA A 194 -18.75 2.54 34.62
N ILE A 195 -20.04 2.42 34.96
CA ILE A 195 -20.43 1.73 36.18
C ILE A 195 -19.98 0.28 35.95
N LEU A 196 -18.90 -0.12 36.60
CA LEU A 196 -18.50 -1.52 36.66
C LEU A 196 -19.62 -2.24 37.40
N PHE A 197 -20.47 -2.96 36.67
CA PHE A 197 -21.39 -3.91 37.24
C PHE A 197 -20.58 -4.99 37.94
N LYS A 198 -20.35 -4.84 39.24
CA LYS A 198 -19.96 -5.97 40.08
C LYS A 198 -21.20 -6.84 40.22
N ASP A 199 -21.12 -8.07 39.74
CA ASP A 199 -22.11 -9.12 40.00
C ASP A 199 -23.53 -8.85 39.46
N GLY A 200 -23.65 -8.15 38.33
CA GLY A 200 -24.92 -8.04 37.59
C GLY A 200 -26.00 -7.18 38.24
N LYS A 201 -25.65 -6.29 39.17
CA LYS A 201 -26.57 -5.27 39.70
C LYS A 201 -25.99 -3.86 39.54
N PRO A 202 -26.83 -2.86 39.16
CA PRO A 202 -26.40 -1.48 38.99
C PRO A 202 -25.88 -0.85 40.29
#